data_AF-A0A495Z6I1-F1
#
_entry.id   AF-A0A495Z6I1-F1
#
_cell.length_a   1.000
_cell.length_b   1.000
_cell.length_c   1.000
_cell.angle_alpha   90.00
_cell.angle_beta   90.00
_cell.angle_gamma   90.00
#
_symmetry.space_group_name_H-M   'P 1'
#
loop_
_entity.id
_entity.type
_entity.pdbx_description
1 polymer ?
#
loop_
_entity_poly.entity_id
_entity_poly.type
_entity_poly.pdbx_seq_one_letter_code
_entity_poly.pdbx_strand_id
1 'polypeptide(L)'
;MSCPRCQHLHFVKNGFINKKQRYKYKDCAYQWTENRTYRGSPLAEKALAVFLYCHGLSMNAIAKMLQASPSTILEWIRRFGTEHAKPPEPQETDTVVLELDEMWHYLKKSSNSGYGKLCVVILENSLHGSVMIGIKRH
;
A
#
# COMPACT_ATOMS: atom_id res chain seq x y z
N MET A 1 -19.15 -28.12 2.43
CA MET A 1 -17.99 -27.31 2.89
C MET A 1 -17.80 -27.51 4.38
N SER A 2 -16.61 -27.94 4.78
CA SER A 2 -16.23 -28.07 6.19
C SER A 2 -15.98 -26.70 6.82
N CYS A 3 -16.31 -26.52 8.10
CA CYS A 3 -16.11 -25.25 8.81
C CYS A 3 -14.61 -24.92 8.95
N PRO A 4 -14.14 -23.71 8.59
CA PRO A 4 -12.72 -23.36 8.73
C PRO A 4 -12.25 -23.24 10.19
N ARG A 5 -13.17 -23.20 11.17
CA ARG A 5 -12.82 -23.12 12.61
C ARG A 5 -12.86 -24.47 13.32
N CYS A 6 -13.91 -25.26 13.08
CA CYS A 6 -14.17 -26.49 13.82
C CYS A 6 -14.24 -27.75 12.95
N GLN A 7 -14.03 -27.61 11.64
CA GLN A 7 -14.04 -28.69 10.63
C GLN A 7 -15.33 -29.51 10.49
N HIS A 8 -16.37 -29.23 11.28
CA HIS A 8 -17.67 -29.89 11.16
C HIS A 8 -18.44 -29.45 9.90
N LEU A 9 -19.32 -30.35 9.43
CA LEU A 9 -20.11 -30.19 8.20
C LEU A 9 -21.53 -29.65 8.46
N HIS A 10 -21.98 -29.63 9.72
CA HIS A 10 -23.35 -29.26 10.06
C HIS A 10 -23.54 -27.74 10.11
N PHE A 11 -24.22 -27.20 9.10
CA PHE A 11 -24.64 -25.80 9.03
C PHE A 11 -26.13 -25.66 8.69
N VAL A 12 -26.71 -24.52 9.06
CA VAL A 12 -28.12 -24.15 8.80
C VAL A 12 -28.21 -22.79 8.12
N LYS A 13 -29.32 -22.55 7.42
CA LYS A 13 -29.68 -21.21 6.92
C LYS A 13 -29.89 -20.26 8.10
N ASN A 14 -29.38 -19.04 8.00
CA ASN A 14 -29.35 -18.04 9.08
C ASN A 14 -29.65 -16.64 8.53
N GLY A 15 -30.83 -16.49 7.91
CA GLY A 15 -31.30 -15.22 7.35
C GLY A 15 -30.58 -14.78 6.06
N PHE A 16 -30.78 -13.52 5.69
CA PHE A 16 -30.24 -12.91 4.47
C PHE A 16 -29.48 -11.63 4.80
N ILE A 17 -28.42 -11.33 4.04
CA ILE A 17 -27.73 -10.04 4.04
C ILE A 17 -27.56 -9.58 2.60
N ASN A 18 -27.97 -8.35 2.28
CA ASN A 18 -27.92 -7.80 0.91
C ASN A 18 -28.53 -8.75 -0.14
N LYS A 19 -29.69 -9.34 0.17
CA LYS A 19 -30.38 -10.36 -0.67
C LYS A 19 -29.59 -11.67 -0.89
N LYS A 20 -28.49 -11.90 -0.17
CA LYS A 20 -27.70 -13.13 -0.21
C LYS A 20 -27.97 -14.00 1.00
N GLN A 21 -28.06 -15.31 0.80
CA GLN A 21 -28.29 -16.28 1.87
C GLN A 21 -27.09 -16.31 2.83
N ARG A 22 -27.36 -16.24 4.13
CA ARG A 22 -26.35 -16.45 5.18
C ARG A 22 -26.54 -17.84 5.79
N TYR A 23 -25.44 -18.46 6.18
CA TYR A 23 -25.36 -19.77 6.82
C TYR A 23 -24.65 -19.65 8.15
N LYS A 24 -24.95 -20.56 9.08
CA LYS A 24 -24.33 -20.66 10.41
C LYS A 24 -24.00 -22.12 10.72
N TYR A 25 -22.78 -22.39 11.13
CA TYR A 25 -22.40 -23.70 11.69
C TYR A 25 -22.96 -23.84 13.11
N LYS A 26 -23.54 -25.00 13.44
CA LYS A 26 -24.17 -25.20 14.75
C LYS A 26 -23.15 -25.26 15.87
N ASP A 27 -22.03 -25.93 15.64
CA ASP A 27 -21.07 -26.28 16.70
C ASP A 27 -20.26 -25.08 17.20
N CYS A 28 -19.82 -24.20 16.28
CA CYS A 28 -18.95 -23.06 16.60
C CYS A 28 -19.60 -21.69 16.37
N ALA A 29 -20.88 -21.67 15.98
CA ALA A 29 -21.62 -20.47 15.60
C ALA A 29 -20.98 -19.61 14.49
N TYR A 30 -19.96 -20.10 13.76
CA TYR A 30 -19.35 -19.39 12.63
C TYR A 30 -20.37 -19.15 11.53
N GLN A 31 -20.32 -17.96 10.91
CA GLN A 31 -21.28 -17.53 9.90
C GLN A 31 -20.57 -17.15 8.61
N TRP A 32 -21.18 -17.52 7.50
CA TRP A 32 -20.71 -17.15 6.17
C TRP A 32 -21.89 -16.82 5.26
N THR A 33 -21.63 -16.07 4.20
CA THR A 33 -22.66 -15.66 3.22
C THR A 33 -22.31 -16.30 1.88
N GLU A 34 -23.33 -16.82 1.21
CA GLU A 34 -23.23 -17.35 -0.15
C GLU A 34 -22.69 -16.27 -1.10
N ASN A 35 -21.85 -16.67 -2.05
CA ASN A 35 -21.21 -15.75 -2.99
C ASN A 35 -20.50 -14.59 -2.26
N ARG A 36 -19.59 -14.97 -1.34
CA ARG A 36 -18.68 -14.05 -0.67
C ARG A 36 -17.91 -13.29 -1.74
N THR A 37 -18.36 -12.07 -1.98
CA THR A 37 -17.68 -11.12 -2.83
C THR A 37 -16.41 -10.79 -2.06
N TYR A 38 -15.25 -11.09 -2.65
CA TYR A 38 -13.98 -10.79 -2.01
C TYR A 38 -13.98 -9.29 -1.69
N ARG A 39 -13.99 -8.95 -0.40
CA ARG A 39 -14.01 -7.55 0.03
C ARG A 39 -12.58 -7.04 -0.07
N GLY A 40 -12.31 -6.25 -1.10
CA GLY A 40 -11.03 -5.60 -1.34
C GLY A 40 -10.55 -5.78 -2.77
N SER A 41 -9.68 -4.88 -3.21
CA SER A 41 -9.08 -4.97 -4.54
C SER A 41 -8.21 -6.24 -4.68
N PRO A 42 -8.24 -6.89 -5.86
CA PRO A 42 -7.34 -7.98 -6.20
C PRO A 42 -5.88 -7.66 -5.91
N LEU A 43 -5.11 -8.68 -5.53
CA LEU A 43 -3.66 -8.52 -5.28
C LEU A 43 -2.93 -7.97 -6.52
N ALA A 44 -3.36 -8.37 -7.72
CA ALA A 44 -2.81 -7.90 -8.98
C ALA A 44 -2.93 -6.38 -9.17
N GLU A 45 -4.08 -5.79 -8.80
CA GLU A 45 -4.27 -4.33 -8.88
C GLU A 45 -3.37 -3.57 -7.91
N LYS A 46 -3.20 -4.11 -6.69
CA LYS A 46 -2.30 -3.54 -5.69
C LYS A 46 -0.85 -3.57 -6.15
N ALA A 47 -0.41 -4.70 -6.69
CA ALA A 47 0.93 -4.86 -7.22
C ALA A 47 1.18 -3.91 -8.41
N LEU A 48 0.21 -3.79 -9.31
CA LEU A 48 0.28 -2.85 -10.44
C LEU A 48 0.36 -1.40 -9.97
N ALA A 49 -0.40 -1.01 -8.94
CA ALA A 49 -0.35 0.34 -8.38
C ALA A 49 1.05 0.68 -7.84
N VAL A 50 1.66 -0.24 -7.11
CA VAL A 50 3.02 -0.08 -6.58
C VAL A 50 4.03 0.01 -7.72
N PHE A 51 3.94 -0.87 -8.71
CA PHE A 51 4.80 -0.87 -9.89
C PHE A 51 4.74 0.48 -10.62
N LEU A 52 3.53 0.96 -10.94
CA LEU A 52 3.34 2.25 -11.62
C LEU A 52 3.88 3.43 -10.79
N TYR A 53 3.73 3.37 -9.48
CA TYR A 53 4.29 4.38 -8.58
C TYR A 53 5.82 4.40 -8.61
N CYS A 54 6.47 3.23 -8.56
CA CYS A 54 7.93 3.11 -8.70
C CYS A 54 8.43 3.61 -10.07
N HIS A 55 7.60 3.51 -11.11
CA HIS A 55 7.88 4.07 -12.44
C HIS A 55 7.54 5.56 -12.58
N GLY A 56 7.23 6.27 -11.48
CA GLY A 56 7.08 7.72 -11.47
C GLY A 56 5.69 8.24 -11.83
N LEU A 57 4.67 7.36 -11.96
CA LEU A 57 3.30 7.83 -12.12
C LEU A 57 2.78 8.44 -10.81
N SER A 58 2.09 9.56 -10.93
CA SER A 58 1.42 10.17 -9.77
C SER A 58 0.30 9.27 -9.24
N MET A 59 0.09 9.29 -7.92
CA MET A 59 -1.01 8.55 -7.28
C MET A 59 -2.38 8.90 -7.89
N ASN A 60 -2.58 10.15 -8.31
CA ASN A 60 -3.81 10.60 -8.98
C ASN A 60 -3.99 9.96 -10.37
N ALA A 61 -2.91 9.78 -11.14
CA ALA A 61 -2.98 9.10 -12.43
C ALA A 61 -3.30 7.61 -12.24
N ILE A 62 -2.62 6.95 -11.30
CA ILE A 62 -2.84 5.54 -10.97
C ILE A 62 -4.28 5.33 -10.46
N ALA A 63 -4.76 6.20 -9.58
CA ALA A 63 -6.13 6.18 -9.06
C ALA A 63 -7.17 6.22 -10.19
N LYS A 64 -6.97 7.09 -11.20
CA LYS A 64 -7.82 7.15 -12.39
C LYS A 64 -7.76 5.85 -13.22
N MET A 65 -6.57 5.29 -13.41
CA MET A 65 -6.38 4.05 -14.18
C MET A 65 -7.00 2.83 -13.51
N LEU A 66 -6.90 2.71 -12.18
CA LEU A 66 -7.40 1.58 -11.40
C LEU A 66 -8.80 1.81 -10.81
N GLN A 67 -9.45 2.93 -11.14
CA GLN A 67 -10.76 3.32 -10.61
C GLN A 67 -10.84 3.27 -9.08
N ALA A 68 -9.75 3.66 -8.42
CA ALA A 68 -9.61 3.72 -6.96
C ALA A 68 -9.46 5.17 -6.50
N SER A 69 -9.57 5.43 -5.20
CA SER A 69 -9.25 6.75 -4.66
C SER A 69 -7.73 6.93 -4.53
N PRO A 70 -7.18 8.16 -4.65
CA PRO A 70 -5.77 8.43 -4.38
C PRO A 70 -5.34 8.00 -2.98
N SER A 71 -6.23 8.11 -1.99
CA SER A 71 -5.97 7.63 -0.63
C SER A 71 -5.81 6.11 -0.55
N THR A 72 -6.57 5.36 -1.34
CA THR A 72 -6.43 3.89 -1.44
C THR A 72 -5.08 3.51 -2.05
N ILE A 73 -4.66 4.22 -3.10
CA ILE A 73 -3.35 4.01 -3.72
C ILE A 73 -2.22 4.30 -2.72
N LEU A 74 -2.31 5.40 -1.98
CA LEU A 74 -1.34 5.75 -0.94
C LEU A 74 -1.26 4.66 0.14
N GLU A 75 -2.39 4.11 0.57
CA GLU A 75 -2.42 3.03 1.56
C GLU A 75 -1.73 1.76 1.04
N TRP A 76 -1.94 1.39 -0.23
CA TRP A 76 -1.28 0.24 -0.84
C TRP A 76 0.24 0.43 -0.93
N ILE A 77 0.69 1.62 -1.33
CA ILE A 77 2.12 1.97 -1.40
C ILE A 77 2.75 1.91 -0.01
N ARG A 78 2.12 2.53 1.00
CA ARG A 78 2.62 2.53 2.38
C ARG A 78 2.73 1.13 2.93
N ARG A 79 1.69 0.31 2.72
CA ARG A 79 1.67 -1.07 3.18
C ARG A 79 2.80 -1.89 2.54
N PHE A 80 2.98 -1.76 1.23
CA PHE A 80 4.09 -2.41 0.53
C PHE A 80 5.45 -1.96 1.08
N GLY A 81 5.63 -0.65 1.30
CA GLY A 81 6.85 -0.11 1.91
C GLY A 81 7.11 -0.69 3.30
N THR A 82 6.10 -0.77 4.17
CA THR A 82 6.27 -1.35 5.51
C THR A 82 6.57 -2.86 5.50
N GLU A 83 6.02 -3.60 4.54
CA GLU A 83 6.20 -5.05 4.43
C GLU A 83 7.56 -5.42 3.80
N HIS A 84 8.07 -4.61 2.87
CA HIS A 84 9.24 -4.95 2.05
C HIS A 84 10.46 -4.04 2.19
N ALA A 85 10.27 -2.79 2.62
CA ALA A 85 11.34 -1.81 2.78
C ALA A 85 11.53 -1.48 4.26
N LYS A 86 12.22 -2.38 4.99
CA LYS A 86 12.79 -1.97 6.27
C LYS A 86 13.84 -0.90 5.99
N PRO A 87 13.80 0.24 6.68
CA PRO A 87 14.87 1.22 6.57
C PRO A 87 16.19 0.52 6.92
N PRO A 88 17.26 0.66 6.11
CA PRO A 88 18.57 0.19 6.52
C PRO A 88 18.93 0.84 7.85
N GLU A 89 19.45 0.05 8.78
CA GLU A 89 19.97 0.59 10.03
C GLU A 89 21.10 1.58 9.69
N PRO A 90 21.10 2.79 10.26
CA PRO A 90 22.13 3.77 9.97
C PRO A 90 23.48 3.19 10.40
N GLN A 91 24.33 2.88 9.42
CA GLN A 91 25.73 2.59 9.70
C GLN A 91 26.38 3.91 10.08
N GLU A 92 27.01 3.94 11.25
CA GLU A 92 27.59 5.15 11.86
C GLU A 92 28.66 5.83 10.98
N THR A 93 29.16 5.15 9.94
CA THR A 93 30.31 5.57 9.15
C THR A 93 29.98 6.35 7.87
N ASP A 94 28.79 6.19 7.28
CA ASP A 94 28.46 6.77 5.95
C ASP A 94 27.11 7.52 5.90
N THR A 95 26.56 7.92 7.05
CA THR A 95 25.30 8.67 7.09
C THR A 95 25.53 10.16 6.88
N VAL A 96 25.34 10.64 5.64
CA VAL A 96 25.29 12.09 5.37
C VAL A 96 23.91 12.62 5.79
N VAL A 97 23.87 13.36 6.90
CA VAL A 97 22.68 14.07 7.36
C VAL A 97 22.55 15.36 6.54
N LEU A 98 21.65 15.38 5.56
CA LEU A 98 21.31 16.58 4.80
C LEU A 98 20.13 17.30 5.47
N GLU A 99 20.28 18.58 5.75
CA GLU A 99 19.16 19.43 6.19
C GLU A 99 18.24 19.73 5.00
N LEU A 100 16.93 19.79 5.23
CA LEU A 100 15.91 19.97 4.18
C LEU A 100 16.12 21.24 3.32
N ASP A 101 16.78 22.27 3.87
CA ASP A 101 17.07 23.52 3.17
C ASP A 101 18.16 23.33 2.08
N GLU A 102 19.14 22.46 2.32
CA GLU A 102 20.19 22.15 1.34
C GLU A 102 19.65 21.34 0.14
N MET A 103 18.64 20.50 0.36
CA MET A 103 17.95 19.81 -0.73
C MET A 103 17.27 20.79 -1.69
N TRP A 104 16.68 21.88 -1.18
CA TRP A 104 16.04 22.90 -2.01
C TRP A 104 17.06 23.67 -2.85
N HIS A 105 18.24 23.93 -2.31
CA HIS A 105 19.35 24.53 -3.05
C HIS A 105 19.87 23.60 -4.16
N TYR A 106 19.92 22.29 -3.93
CA TYR A 106 20.38 21.30 -4.90
C TYR A 106 19.37 21.06 -6.04
N LEU A 107 18.08 21.18 -5.76
CA LEU A 107 16.97 20.90 -6.71
C LEU A 107 16.58 22.09 -7.59
N LYS A 108 17.31 23.22 -7.52
CA LYS A 108 16.86 24.48 -8.09
C LYS A 108 17.07 24.59 -9.61
N LYS A 109 16.22 23.88 -10.39
CA LYS A 109 15.63 24.38 -11.66
C LYS A 109 14.47 23.49 -12.15
N SER A 110 13.24 23.73 -11.68
CA SER A 110 11.99 23.31 -12.36
C SER A 110 10.72 23.83 -11.65
N SER A 111 10.28 25.05 -12.02
CA SER A 111 8.93 25.65 -11.90
C SER A 111 8.17 25.66 -10.54
N ASN A 112 7.74 26.87 -10.16
CA ASN A 112 6.91 27.27 -8.99
C ASN A 112 5.47 26.70 -8.93
N SER A 113 5.28 25.39 -9.09
CA SER A 113 3.97 24.77 -8.83
C SER A 113 4.04 23.92 -7.56
N GLY A 114 3.51 24.46 -6.46
CA GLY A 114 3.40 23.81 -5.15
C GLY A 114 2.34 22.71 -5.11
N TYR A 115 2.50 21.71 -5.97
CA TYR A 115 1.85 20.42 -5.79
C TYR A 115 2.97 19.45 -5.43
N GLY A 116 2.85 18.79 -4.27
CA GLY A 116 3.81 17.80 -3.77
C GLY A 116 3.97 16.63 -4.73
N LYS A 117 4.71 16.84 -5.83
CA LYS A 117 5.34 15.80 -6.60
C LYS A 117 6.45 15.28 -5.70
N LEU A 118 6.17 14.17 -5.02
CA LEU A 118 7.21 13.32 -4.46
C LEU A 118 8.13 12.94 -5.63
N CYS A 119 9.26 13.64 -5.74
CA CYS A 119 10.35 13.25 -6.62
C CYS A 119 10.91 11.93 -6.06
N VAL A 120 10.51 10.81 -6.64
CA VAL A 120 11.38 9.63 -6.65
C VAL A 120 12.49 9.99 -7.62
N VAL A 121 13.55 10.62 -7.11
CA VAL A 121 14.77 10.84 -7.90
C VAL A 121 15.46 9.48 -7.96
N ILE A 122 15.20 8.73 -9.03
CA ILE A 122 16.09 7.64 -9.41
C ILE A 122 17.29 8.32 -10.06
N LEU A 123 18.32 8.59 -9.26
CA LEU A 123 19.59 9.08 -9.77
C LEU A 123 20.19 7.95 -10.60
N GLU A 124 20.28 8.14 -11.93
CA GLU A 124 20.72 7.13 -12.90
C GLU A 124 22.12 6.55 -12.65
N ASN A 125 22.85 7.00 -11.63
CA ASN A 125 24.21 6.56 -11.33
C ASN A 125 24.41 5.84 -9.99
N SER A 126 23.36 5.52 -9.21
CA SER A 126 23.55 4.73 -7.97
C SER A 126 22.93 3.35 -8.08
N LEU A 127 23.68 2.44 -8.70
CA LEU A 127 23.35 1.02 -8.76
C LEU A 127 23.34 0.32 -7.37
N HIS A 128 23.67 0.99 -6.26
CA HIS A 128 23.82 0.30 -4.96
C HIS A 128 23.42 1.09 -3.69
N GLY A 129 22.95 2.34 -3.76
CA GLY A 129 22.75 3.14 -2.55
C GLY A 129 21.31 3.58 -2.32
N SER A 130 20.58 2.91 -1.42
CA SER A 130 19.33 3.43 -0.84
C SER A 130 19.63 4.73 -0.09
N VAL A 131 19.12 5.88 -0.56
CA VAL A 131 19.29 7.17 0.13
C VAL A 131 18.22 7.32 1.20
N MET A 132 18.64 7.48 2.45
CA MET A 132 17.78 7.73 3.61
C MET A 132 17.74 9.23 3.93
N ILE A 133 16.55 9.84 3.93
CA ILE A 133 16.37 11.23 4.38
C ILE A 133 15.93 11.21 5.84
N GLY A 134 16.85 11.57 6.75
CA GLY A 134 16.55 11.74 8.17
C GLY A 134 15.95 13.13 8.44
N ILE A 135 14.67 13.21 8.78
CA ILE A 135 14.04 14.46 9.22
C ILE A 135 14.20 14.59 10.75
N LYS A 136 15.10 15.47 11.20
CA LYS A 136 15.21 15.82 12.61
C LYS A 136 14.05 16.73 12.99
N ARG A 137 13.18 16.27 13.90
CA ARG A 137 12.17 17.14 14.52
C ARG A 137 12.80 17.84 15.73
N HIS A 138 12.81 19.17 15.68
CA HIS A 138 13.06 20.02 16.85
C HIS A 138 11.85 20.04 17.77
#